data_AF-R6PL97-F1
#
_entry.id   AF-R6PL97-F1
#
_cell.length_a   1.000
_cell.length_b   1.000
_cell.length_c   1.000
_cell.angle_alpha   90.00
_cell.angle_beta   90.00
_cell.angle_gamma   90.00
#
_symmetry.space_group_name_H-M   'P 1'
#
loop_
_entity.id
_entity.type
_entity.pdbx_description
1 polymer ?
#
loop_
_entity_poly.entity_id
_entity_poly.type
_entity_poly.pdbx_seq_one_letter_code
_entity_poly.pdbx_strand_id
1 'polypeptide(L)' 'MAMTNSEKNAVVAKLEAPGKRVICPRCGSELKYYKFGNSSEVYCPKDKEIKGTIRGI' A
#
# COMPACT_ATOMS: atom_id res chain seq x y z
N MET A 1 6.18 -9.09 -11.94
CA MET A 1 5.74 -8.10 -12.95
C MET A 1 6.03 -6.70 -12.42
N ALA A 2 6.10 -5.67 -13.28
CA ALA A 2 6.18 -4.29 -12.80
C ALA A 2 4.81 -3.85 -12.26
N MET A 3 4.79 -3.23 -11.08
CA MET A 3 3.58 -2.71 -10.43
C MET A 3 2.96 -1.62 -11.31
N THR A 4 1.69 -1.76 -11.68
CA THR A 4 1.01 -0.78 -12.55
C THR A 4 0.76 0.54 -11.82
N ASN A 5 0.49 1.60 -12.59
CA ASN A 5 0.30 2.93 -12.03
C ASN A 5 -0.91 2.98 -11.05
N SER A 6 -1.97 2.22 -11.33
CA SER A 6 -3.14 2.11 -10.46
C SER A 6 -2.80 1.47 -9.11
N GLU A 7 -1.93 0.47 -9.10
CA GLU A 7 -1.46 -0.19 -7.88
C GLU A 7 -0.56 0.74 -7.06
N LYS A 8 0.34 1.49 -7.72
CA LYS A 8 1.14 2.53 -7.07
C LYS A 8 0.26 3.60 -6.43
N ASN A 9 -0.75 4.08 -7.16
CA ASN A 9 -1.65 5.09 -6.64
C ASN A 9 -2.45 4.58 -5.44
N ALA A 10 -2.90 3.32 -5.44
CA ALA A 10 -3.59 2.72 -4.30
C ALA A 10 -2.68 2.65 -3.06
N VAL A 11 -1.43 2.24 -3.24
CA VAL A 11 -0.44 2.17 -2.16
C VAL A 11 -0.12 3.56 -1.60
N VAL A 12 0.12 4.55 -2.48
CA VAL A 12 0.37 5.94 -2.07
C VAL A 12 -0.84 6.53 -1.36
N ALA A 13 -2.06 6.35 -1.88
CA ALA A 13 -3.27 6.83 -1.24
C ALA A 13 -3.47 6.25 0.17
N LYS A 14 -3.09 4.99 0.38
CA LYS A 14 -3.12 4.35 1.72
C LYS A 14 -1.99 4.85 2.62
N LEU A 15 -0.81 5.16 2.07
CA LEU A 15 0.31 5.74 2.81
C LEU A 15 0.02 7.18 3.25
N GLU A 16 -0.56 8.00 2.36
CA GLU A 16 -0.97 9.39 2.65
C GLU A 16 -2.17 9.45 3.59
N ALA A 17 -3.11 8.51 3.44
CA ALA A 17 -4.32 8.41 4.26
C ALA A 17 -4.48 6.99 4.86
N PRO A 18 -3.73 6.64 5.92
CA PRO A 18 -3.76 5.30 6.52
C PRO A 18 -5.14 4.89 7.07
N GLY A 19 -5.97 5.87 7.45
CA GLY A 19 -7.35 5.63 7.89
C GLY A 19 -8.34 5.35 6.76
N LYS A 20 -7.97 5.57 5.49
CA LYS A 20 -8.84 5.32 4.35
C LYS A 20 -8.83 3.82 4.00
N ARG A 21 -9.99 3.23 3.74
CA ARG A 21 -10.06 1.88 3.17
C ARG A 21 -9.70 1.96 1.69
N VAL A 22 -8.52 1.46 1.34
CA VAL A 22 -8.07 1.38 -0.05
C VAL A 22 -8.07 -0.08 -0.47
N ILE A 23 -8.79 -0.37 -1.54
CA ILE A 23 -8.94 -1.71 -2.09
C ILE A 23 -7.89 -1.92 -3.17
N CYS A 24 -7.27 -3.11 -3.17
CA CYS A 24 -6.36 -3.54 -4.20
C CYS A 24 -7.10 -3.70 -5.54
N PRO A 25 -6.69 -3.00 -6.61
CA PRO A 25 -7.34 -3.09 -7.92
C PRO A 25 -7.12 -4.44 -8.63
N ARG A 26 -6.16 -5.25 -8.17
CA ARG A 26 -5.89 -6.59 -8.75
C ARG A 26 -6.73 -7.70 -8.13
N CYS A 27 -6.79 -7.76 -6.81
CA CYS A 27 -7.39 -8.89 -6.10
C CYS A 27 -8.62 -8.52 -5.26
N GLY A 28 -9.01 -7.24 -5.24
CA GLY A 28 -10.18 -6.76 -4.49
C GLY A 28 -10.01 -6.79 -2.97
N SER A 29 -8.80 -7.07 -2.46
CA SER A 29 -8.53 -7.12 -1.02
C SER A 29 -8.11 -5.76 -0.46
N GLU A 30 -8.43 -5.48 0.80
CA GLU A 30 -8.03 -4.24 1.45
C GLU A 30 -6.51 -4.19 1.69
N LEU A 31 -5.89 -3.06 1.36
CA LEU A 31 -4.48 -2.79 1.65
C LEU A 31 -4.28 -2.58 3.15
N LYS A 32 -3.33 -3.33 3.72
CA LYS A 32 -2.91 -3.17 5.10
C LYS A 32 -1.84 -2.09 5.19
N TYR A 33 -1.99 -1.21 6.17
CA TYR A 33 -1.01 -0.20 6.52
C TYR A 33 -0.36 -0.58 7.85
N TYR A 34 0.95 -0.45 7.92
CA TYR A 34 1.75 -0.69 9.10
C TYR A 34 2.71 0.48 9.29
N LYS A 35 2.69 1.12 10.47
CA LYS A 35 3.65 2.17 10.84
C LYS A 35 4.68 1.64 11.83
N PHE A 36 5.96 1.88 11.55
CA PHE A 36 7.08 1.52 12.41
C PHE A 36 7.94 2.76 12.67
N GLY A 37 7.73 3.44 13.80
CA GLY A 37 8.45 4.67 14.14
C GLY A 37 8.26 5.76 13.08
N ASN A 38 9.36 6.16 12.42
CA ASN A 38 9.38 7.14 11.34
C ASN A 38 9.14 6.53 9.94
N SER A 39 9.00 5.21 9.86
CA SER A 39 8.72 4.49 8.61
C SER A 39 7.27 4.02 8.55
N SER A 40 6.74 3.94 7.34
CA SER A 40 5.40 3.42 7.05
C SER A 40 5.48 2.41 5.92
N GLU A 41 4.76 1.31 6.04
CA GLU A 41 4.66 0.26 5.05
C GLU A 41 3.20 -0.01 4.72
N VAL A 42 2.91 -0.22 3.44
CA VAL A 42 1.62 -0.68 2.95
C VAL A 42 1.85 -1.92 2.12
N TYR A 43 1.04 -2.95 2.35
CA TYR A 43 1.10 -4.17 1.55
C TYR A 43 -0.28 -4.78 1.36
N CYS A 44 -0.46 -5.46 0.24
CA CYS A 44 -1.64 -6.28 0.00
C CYS A 44 -1.42 -7.69 0.56
N PRO A 45 -2.33 -8.21 1.41
CA PRO A 45 -2.16 -9.53 2.03
C PRO A 45 -2.36 -10.69 1.05
N LYS A 46 -3.15 -10.48 -0.01
CA LYS A 46 -3.47 -11.48 -1.03
C LYS A 46 -2.51 -11.43 -2.22
N ASP A 47 -2.00 -10.25 -2.54
CA ASP A 47 -1.11 -10.03 -3.67
C ASP A 47 0.20 -9.40 -3.18
N LYS A 48 1.26 -10.22 -3.07
CA LYS A 48 2.55 -9.75 -2.55
C LYS A 48 3.32 -8.86 -3.54
N GLU A 49 2.82 -8.66 -4.76
CA GLU A 49 3.41 -7.74 -5.73
C GLU A 49 3.08 -6.28 -5.38
N ILE A 50 1.95 -6.03 -4.71
CA ILE A 50 1.55 -4.69 -4.27
C ILE A 50 2.04 -4.42 -2.85
N LYS A 51 3.19 -3.78 -2.77
CA LYS A 51 3.79 -3.28 -1.53
C LYS A 51 4.48 -1.94 -1.76
N GLY A 52 4.46 -1.07 -0.78
CA GLY A 52 5.22 0.17 -0.79
C GLY A 52 5.61 0.57 0.62
N THR A 53 6.84 0.99 0.76
CA THR A 53 7.42 1.39 2.05
C THR A 53 7.95 2.80 1.90
N ILE A 54 7.50 3.70 2.76
CA ILE A 54 8.08 5.03 2.95
C ILE A 54 8.97 4.95 4.18
N ARG A 55 10.27 5.23 3.98
CA ARG A 55 11.21 5.44 5.09
C ARG A 55 11.33 6.95 5.27
N GLY A 56 10.83 7.48 6.38
CA GLY A 56 11.10 8.85 6.78
C GLY A 56 12.58 8.97 7.15
N ILE A 57 13.28 9.91 6.50
CA ILE A 57 14.69 10.23 6.75
C ILE A 57 14.87 10.96 8.07
#